data_AF-A0A7D5MM55-F1
#
_entry.id   AF-A0A7D5MM55-F1
#
_cell.length_a   1.000
_cell.length_b   1.000
_cell.length_c   1.000
_cell.angle_alpha   90.00
_cell.angle_beta   90.00
_cell.angle_gamma   90.00
#
_symmetry.space_group_name_H-M   'P 1'
#
loop_
_entity.id
_entity.type
_entity.pdbx_description
1 polymer ?
#
loop_
_entity_poly.entity_id
_entity_poly.type
_entity_poly.pdbx_seq_one_letter_code
_entity_poly.pdbx_strand_id
1 'polypeptide(L)'
;MYDNEIIIPVLGILMPIIITLGAFVMLTYVRRFENLERMAIIDKGLSPDLFKKARSTSGALRASLLLIGGGLGLLMGYWLDNAFDMQEVAYFSMIFLFGGAGLGVAYLIEEKKNKQQNS
;
A
#
# COMPACT_ATOMS: atom_id res chain seq x y z
N MET A 1 -37.08 -7.94 -17.93
CA MET A 1 -36.02 -7.87 -18.96
C MET A 1 -35.41 -6.47 -19.08
N TYR A 2 -36.13 -5.40 -18.70
CA TYR A 2 -35.59 -4.03 -18.63
C TYR A 2 -34.83 -3.73 -17.32
N ASP A 3 -35.26 -4.28 -16.18
CA ASP A 3 -34.60 -4.00 -14.89
C ASP A 3 -33.14 -4.44 -14.87
N ASN A 4 -32.84 -5.60 -15.44
CA ASN A 4 -31.49 -6.15 -15.53
C ASN A 4 -30.55 -5.34 -16.44
N GLU A 5 -31.05 -4.62 -17.44
CA GLU A 5 -30.21 -3.75 -18.29
C GLU A 5 -29.79 -2.45 -17.59
N ILE A 6 -30.57 -2.00 -16.60
CA ILE A 6 -30.25 -0.82 -15.79
C ILE A 6 -29.42 -1.23 -14.56
N ILE A 7 -29.72 -2.37 -13.95
CA ILE A 7 -29.04 -2.83 -12.72
C ILE A 7 -27.55 -3.14 -12.98
N ILE A 8 -27.20 -3.78 -14.10
CA ILE A 8 -25.81 -4.14 -14.41
C ILE A 8 -24.87 -2.91 -14.49
N PRO A 9 -25.18 -1.84 -15.26
CA PRO A 9 -24.32 -0.66 -15.32
C PRO A 9 -24.30 0.12 -13.99
N VAL A 10 -25.43 0.16 -13.27
CA VAL A 10 -25.49 0.79 -11.94
C VAL A 10 -24.59 0.07 -10.94
N LEU A 11 -24.60 -1.27 -10.92
CA LEU A 11 -23.69 -2.06 -10.08
C LEU A 11 -22.23 -1.87 -10.49
N GLY A 12 -21.94 -1.77 -11.79
CA GLY A 12 -20.59 -1.52 -12.30
C GLY A 12 -19.97 -0.21 -11.81
N ILE A 13 -20.77 0.84 -11.66
CA ILE A 13 -20.32 2.15 -11.13
C ILE A 13 -20.29 2.16 -9.59
N LEU A 14 -21.25 1.49 -8.94
CA LEU A 14 -21.37 1.50 -7.49
C LEU A 14 -20.24 0.71 -6.80
N MET A 15 -19.80 -0.40 -7.40
CA MET A 15 -18.73 -1.25 -6.86
C MET A 15 -17.40 -0.49 -6.57
N PRO A 16 -16.78 0.21 -7.53
CA PRO A 16 -15.52 0.92 -7.28
C PRO A 16 -15.69 2.06 -6.27
N ILE A 17 -16.86 2.71 -6.21
CA ILE A 17 -17.15 3.77 -5.24
C ILE A 17 -17.15 3.20 -3.82
N ILE A 18 -17.85 2.09 -3.58
CA ILE A 18 -17.91 1.44 -2.27
C ILE A 18 -16.52 0.94 -1.85
N ILE A 19 -15.78 0.29 -2.76
CA ILE A 19 -14.43 -0.23 -2.48
C ILE A 19 -13.48 0.92 -2.09
N THR A 20 -13.48 2.00 -2.85
CA THR A 20 -12.58 3.15 -2.60
C THR A 20 -12.92 3.84 -1.28
N LEU A 21 -14.21 4.07 -1.00
CA LEU A 21 -14.66 4.65 0.27
C LEU A 21 -14.33 3.73 1.45
N GLY A 22 -14.55 2.42 1.32
CA GLY A 22 -14.24 1.43 2.35
C GLY A 22 -12.75 1.38 2.68
N ALA A 23 -11.89 1.37 1.66
CA ALA A 23 -10.43 1.41 1.83
C ALA A 23 -9.97 2.72 2.51
N PHE A 24 -10.56 3.85 2.13
CA PHE A 24 -10.24 5.15 2.74
C PHE A 24 -10.65 5.22 4.22
N VAL A 25 -11.86 4.74 4.55
CA VAL A 25 -12.33 4.65 5.94
C VAL A 25 -11.43 3.74 6.74
N MET A 26 -11.11 2.53 6.24
CA MET A 26 -10.21 1.59 6.92
C MET A 26 -8.84 2.23 7.22
N LEU A 27 -8.22 2.88 6.24
CA LEU A 27 -6.91 3.50 6.39
C LEU A 27 -6.89 4.61 7.44
N THR A 28 -7.94 5.45 7.47
CA THR A 28 -8.08 6.50 8.49
C THR A 28 -8.36 5.90 9.86
N TYR A 29 -9.18 4.84 9.95
CA TYR A 29 -9.50 4.16 11.20
C TYR A 29 -8.26 3.52 11.83
N VAL A 30 -7.47 2.78 11.06
CA VAL A 30 -6.20 2.20 11.53
C VAL A 30 -5.29 3.28 12.12
N ARG A 31 -5.13 4.41 11.43
CA ARG A 31 -4.34 5.54 11.97
C ARG A 31 -4.94 6.16 13.23
N ARG A 32 -6.27 6.22 13.34
CA ARG A 32 -6.94 6.72 14.55
C ARG A 32 -6.74 5.77 15.72
N PHE A 33 -6.79 4.45 15.50
CA PHE A 33 -6.55 3.45 16.53
C PHE A 33 -5.12 3.56 17.08
N GLU A 34 -4.12 3.67 16.21
CA GLU A 34 -2.73 3.88 16.65
C GLU A 34 -2.56 5.16 17.50
N ASN A 35 -3.34 6.20 17.23
CA ASN A 35 -3.30 7.45 18.01
C ASN A 35 -4.05 7.35 19.35
N LEU A 36 -5.16 6.62 19.38
CA LEU A 36 -5.94 6.37 20.60
C LEU A 36 -5.17 5.49 21.59
N GLU A 37 -4.49 4.44 21.09
CA GLU A 37 -3.62 3.60 21.90
C GLU A 37 -2.51 4.42 22.58
N ARG A 38 -1.93 5.40 21.88
CA ARG A 38 -0.91 6.30 22.43
C ARG A 38 -1.46 7.18 23.56
N MET A 39 -2.68 7.69 23.42
CA MET A 39 -3.31 8.53 24.45
C MET A 39 -3.63 7.71 25.71
N ALA A 40 -4.15 6.49 25.55
CA ALA A 40 -4.46 5.61 26.67
C ALA A 40 -3.22 5.19 27.49
N ILE A 41 -2.03 5.17 26.90
CA ILE A 41 -0.77 4.89 27.59
C ILE A 41 -0.33 6.11 28.44
N ILE A 42 -0.50 7.32 27.91
CA ILE A 42 -0.22 8.57 28.63
C ILE A 42 -1.14 8.70 29.86
N ASP A 43 -2.44 8.42 29.70
CA ASP A 43 -3.43 8.47 30.78
C ASP A 43 -3.14 7.47 31.92
N LYS A 44 -2.45 6.36 31.61
CA LYS A 44 -2.03 5.35 32.61
C LYS A 44 -0.71 5.71 33.33
N GLY A 45 -0.15 6.89 33.09
CA GLY A 45 1.09 7.35 33.74
C GLY A 45 2.35 6.64 33.26
N LEU A 46 2.26 5.86 32.17
CA LEU A 46 3.43 5.25 31.53
C LEU A 46 4.08 6.28 30.62
N SER A 47 5.39 6.50 30.78
CA SER A 47 6.15 7.39 29.91
C SER A 47 6.03 6.91 28.45
N PRO A 48 5.51 7.74 27.51
CA PRO A 48 5.35 7.36 26.10
C PRO A 48 6.68 7.05 25.39
N ASP A 49 7.82 7.34 26.03
CA ASP A 49 9.14 6.91 25.59
C ASP A 49 9.36 5.39 25.65
N LEU A 50 8.69 4.66 26.55
CA LEU A 50 8.77 3.19 26.59
C LEU A 50 8.11 2.54 25.35
N PHE A 51 7.19 3.28 24.72
CA PHE A 51 6.48 2.91 23.49
C PHE A 51 6.71 3.91 22.36
N LYS A 52 7.87 4.57 22.33
CA LYS A 52 8.42 5.05 21.06
C LYS A 52 8.77 3.81 20.24
N LYS A 53 7.76 3.14 19.68
CA LYS A 53 7.89 2.39 18.44
C LYS A 53 8.39 3.45 17.47
N ALA A 54 9.72 3.52 17.32
CA ALA A 54 10.45 4.52 16.56
C ALA A 54 9.62 4.76 15.31
N ARG A 55 9.02 5.96 15.20
CA ARG A 55 7.96 6.27 14.24
C ARG A 55 8.32 5.59 12.94
N SER A 56 7.66 4.47 12.63
CA SER A 56 8.29 3.48 11.78
C SER A 56 8.17 4.00 10.36
N THR A 57 9.16 4.81 9.98
CA THR A 57 9.35 5.39 8.66
C THR A 57 9.31 4.29 7.60
N SER A 58 9.54 3.05 8.02
CA SER A 58 9.27 1.82 7.29
C SER A 58 7.92 1.79 6.56
N GLY A 59 6.82 2.20 7.19
CA GLY A 59 5.50 2.15 6.56
C GLY A 59 5.41 3.06 5.33
N ALA A 60 5.87 4.31 5.47
CA ALA A 60 5.90 5.27 4.37
C ALA A 60 6.95 4.90 3.31
N LEU A 61 8.10 4.36 3.71
CA LEU A 61 9.17 3.93 2.83
C LEU A 61 8.77 2.71 1.98
N ARG A 62 8.14 1.69 2.59
CA ARG A 62 7.57 0.54 1.89
C ARG A 62 6.51 0.98 0.90
N ALA A 63 5.61 1.87 1.33
CA ALA A 63 4.55 2.37 0.46
C ALA A 63 5.11 3.17 -0.73
N SER A 64 6.09 4.05 -0.51
CA SER A 64 6.69 4.83 -1.59
C SER A 64 7.47 3.96 -2.57
N LEU A 65 8.29 3.02 -2.10
CA LEU A 65 9.04 2.12 -2.98
C LEU A 65 8.14 1.12 -3.71
N LEU A 66 7.05 0.66 -3.09
CA LEU A 66 6.03 -0.14 -3.78
C LEU A 66 5.41 0.66 -4.93
N LEU A 67 5.01 1.92 -4.71
CA LEU A 67 4.41 2.75 -5.75
C LEU A 67 5.40 3.10 -6.87
N ILE A 68 6.67 3.37 -6.52
CA ILE A 68 7.73 3.57 -7.52
C ILE A 68 7.94 2.30 -8.34
N GLY A 69 8.06 1.14 -7.68
CA GLY A 69 8.22 -0.16 -8.34
C GLY A 69 7.03 -0.51 -9.23
N GLY A 70 5.80 -0.33 -8.74
CA GLY A 70 4.58 -0.55 -9.52
C GLY A 70 4.47 0.39 -10.72
N GLY A 71 4.81 1.67 -10.56
CA GLY A 71 4.82 2.64 -11.66
C GLY A 71 5.86 2.32 -12.74
N LEU A 72 7.09 1.98 -12.34
CA LEU A 72 8.13 1.52 -13.26
C LEU A 72 7.76 0.19 -13.94
N GLY A 73 7.13 -0.71 -13.20
CA GLY A 73 6.61 -1.97 -13.72
C GLY A 73 5.49 -1.77 -14.75
N LEU A 74 4.61 -0.80 -14.56
CA LEU A 74 3.58 -0.46 -15.54
C LEU A 74 4.20 0.06 -16.84
N LEU A 75 5.21 0.93 -16.72
CA LEU A 75 5.90 1.54 -17.85
C LEU A 75 6.69 0.50 -18.64
N MET A 76 7.37 -0.42 -17.95
CA MET A 76 8.05 -1.56 -18.59
C MET A 76 7.08 -2.60 -19.14
N GLY A 77 5.93 -2.82 -18.47
CA GLY A 77 4.85 -3.67 -18.98
C GLY A 77 4.32 -3.19 -20.31
N TYR A 78 4.09 -1.88 -20.45
CA TYR A 78 3.68 -1.27 -21.73
C TYR A 78 4.71 -1.47 -22.83
N TRP A 79 5.99 -1.33 -22.51
CA TRP A 79 7.04 -1.54 -23.50
C TRP A 79 7.15 -3.00 -23.94
N LEU A 80 7.00 -3.93 -23.00
CA LEU A 80 7.04 -5.37 -23.25
C LEU A 80 5.80 -5.86 -24.03
N ASP A 81 4.63 -5.32 -23.71
CA ASP A 81 3.39 -5.58 -24.43
C ASP A 81 3.50 -5.20 -25.91
N ASN A 82 4.02 -4.00 -26.20
CA ASN A 82 4.26 -3.56 -27.59
C ASN A 82 5.28 -4.43 -28.35
N ALA A 83 6.19 -5.12 -27.65
CA ALA A 83 7.23 -5.93 -28.27
C ALA A 83 6.83 -7.39 -28.48
N PHE A 84 6.01 -7.96 -27.59
CA PHE A 84 5.71 -9.39 -27.56
C PHE A 84 4.21 -9.74 -27.65
N ASP A 85 3.32 -8.74 -27.76
CA ASP A 85 1.85 -8.90 -27.85
C ASP A 85 1.28 -9.75 -26.69
N MET A 86 1.89 -9.59 -25.51
CA MET A 86 1.59 -10.38 -24.31
C MET A 86 0.44 -9.79 -23.47
N GLN A 87 -0.18 -8.70 -23.93
CA GLN A 87 -1.35 -8.03 -23.37
C GLN A 87 -1.29 -7.95 -21.84
N GLU A 88 -2.35 -8.41 -21.18
CA GLU A 88 -2.57 -8.30 -19.74
C GLU A 88 -1.46 -8.99 -18.93
N VAL A 89 -0.90 -10.09 -19.43
CA VAL A 89 0.13 -10.87 -18.72
C VAL A 89 1.42 -10.06 -18.54
N ALA A 90 1.78 -9.24 -19.52
CA ALA A 90 2.96 -8.39 -19.45
C ALA A 90 2.83 -7.34 -18.33
N TYR A 91 1.68 -6.66 -18.24
CA TYR A 91 1.43 -5.67 -17.19
C TYR A 91 1.39 -6.33 -15.80
N PHE A 92 0.62 -7.40 -15.63
CA PHE A 92 0.53 -8.08 -14.33
C PHE A 92 1.88 -8.58 -13.86
N SER A 93 2.65 -9.19 -14.75
CA SER A 93 3.97 -9.74 -14.43
C SER A 93 4.97 -8.64 -14.05
N MET A 94 5.02 -7.54 -14.82
CA MET A 94 5.96 -6.44 -14.57
C MET A 94 5.60 -5.63 -13.32
N ILE A 95 4.31 -5.38 -13.05
CA ILE A 95 3.88 -4.73 -11.81
C ILE A 95 4.27 -5.59 -10.60
N PHE A 96 4.06 -6.91 -10.65
CA PHE A 96 4.45 -7.80 -9.55
C PHE A 96 5.96 -7.88 -9.38
N LEU A 97 6.72 -7.97 -10.48
CA LEU A 97 8.18 -8.01 -10.44
C LEU A 97 8.77 -6.73 -9.84
N PHE A 98 8.45 -5.57 -10.42
CA PHE A 98 9.03 -4.31 -10.00
C PHE A 98 8.43 -3.79 -8.69
N GLY A 99 7.13 -4.02 -8.45
CA GLY A 99 6.50 -3.73 -7.16
C GLY A 99 7.07 -4.59 -6.03
N GLY A 100 7.28 -5.89 -6.28
CA GLY A 100 7.93 -6.80 -5.35
C GLY A 100 9.40 -6.44 -5.09
N ALA A 101 10.15 -6.09 -6.14
CA ALA A 101 11.52 -5.61 -6.00
C ALA A 101 11.60 -4.31 -5.20
N GLY A 102 10.68 -3.37 -5.42
CA GLY A 102 10.56 -2.13 -4.64
C GLY A 102 10.36 -2.40 -3.15
N LEU A 103 9.45 -3.31 -2.79
CA LEU A 103 9.28 -3.75 -1.40
C LEU A 103 10.52 -4.44 -0.83
N GLY A 104 11.19 -5.28 -1.63
CA GLY A 104 12.43 -5.95 -1.25
C GLY A 104 13.54 -4.95 -0.90
N VAL A 105 13.70 -3.90 -1.72
CA VAL A 105 14.65 -2.81 -1.45
C VAL A 105 14.25 -2.05 -0.19
N ALA A 106 12.96 -1.79 0.04
CA ALA A 106 12.49 -1.14 1.27
C ALA A 106 12.86 -1.94 2.52
N TYR A 107 12.71 -3.28 2.47
CA TYR A 107 13.12 -4.16 3.55
C TYR A 107 14.63 -4.09 3.82
N LEU A 108 15.46 -4.12 2.77
CA LEU A 108 16.92 -4.03 2.92
C LEU A 108 17.37 -2.68 3.51
N ILE A 109 16.73 -1.57 3.10
CA ILE A 109 17.02 -0.24 3.65
C ILE A 109 16.64 -0.17 5.14
N GLU A 110 15.49 -0.72 5.51
CA GLU A 110 15.06 -0.79 6.90
C GLU A 110 15.97 -1.66 7.75
N GLU A 111 16.37 -2.82 7.25
CA GLU A 111 17.29 -3.72 7.95
C GLU A 111 18.63 -3.03 8.23
N LYS A 112 19.16 -2.30 7.26
CA LYS A 112 20.38 -1.48 7.43
C LYS A 112 20.21 -0.39 8.47
N LYS A 113 19.07 0.33 8.44
CA LYS A 113 18.77 1.40 9.40
C LYS A 113 18.66 0.86 10.83
N ASN A 114 18.03 -0.31 11.01
CA ASN A 114 17.91 -0.95 12.31
C ASN A 114 19.27 -1.45 12.85
N LYS A 115 20.14 -1.97 11.97
CA LYS A 115 21.50 -2.38 12.36
C LYS A 115 22.36 -1.20 12.82
N GLN A 116 22.28 -0.05 12.14
CA GLN A 116 23.01 1.17 12.53
C GLN A 116 22.51 1.80 13.84
N GLN A 117 21.25 1.57 14.21
CA GLN A 117 20.68 2.11 15.44
C GLN A 117 21.06 1.28 16.69
N ASN A 118 21.55 0.05 16.50
CA ASN A 118 21.94 -0.91 17.55
C ASN A 118 23.46 -1.11 17.67
N SER A 119 24.30 -0.26 17.05
CA SER A 119 25.76 -0.20 17.23
C SER A 119 26.17 1.17 17.70
#